data_AF-A0A1M6XC58-F1
#
_entry.id   AF-A0A1M6XC58-F1
#
_cell.length_a   1.000
_cell.length_b   1.000
_cell.length_c   1.000
_cell.angle_alpha   90.00
_cell.angle_beta   90.00
_cell.angle_gamma   90.00
#
_symmetry.space_group_name_H-M   'P 1'
#
loop_
_entity.id
_entity.type
_entity.pdbx_description
1 polymer ?
#
loop_
_entity_poly.entity_id
_entity_poly.type
_entity_poly.pdbx_seq_one_letter_code
_entity_poly.pdbx_strand_id
1 'polypeptide(L)'
;MVSYKGFSKEQRLKMHEIFKAEIAAGRVPPANTLPCSICGQDKGIRHYHAEDYTNPEQHQKSVKVVCWRCHMMIHNRFKHPLSVAQYFLNIHFLGKRYAPVFRPDDWKTLEQHFTED
;
A
#
# COMPACT_ATOMS: atom_id res chain seq x y z
N MET A 1 -11.09 -13.66 15.55
CA MET A 1 -10.91 -12.27 15.05
C MET A 1 -9.44 -11.98 14.97
N VAL A 2 -8.79 -12.27 13.84
CA VAL A 2 -7.38 -11.91 13.65
C VAL A 2 -7.36 -10.52 13.04
N SER A 3 -7.08 -9.55 13.89
CA SER A 3 -6.92 -8.15 13.54
C SER A 3 -5.72 -7.99 12.59
N TYR A 4 -5.87 -7.18 11.54
CA TYR A 4 -4.70 -6.74 10.80
C TYR A 4 -3.90 -5.84 11.75
N LYS A 5 -2.75 -6.32 12.23
CA LYS A 5 -1.84 -5.61 13.15
C LYS A 5 -2.46 -5.16 14.48
N GLY A 6 -3.36 -5.93 15.07
CA GLY A 6 -3.96 -5.55 16.36
C GLY A 6 -5.19 -4.65 16.26
N PHE A 7 -5.54 -4.14 15.07
CA PHE A 7 -6.73 -3.30 14.86
C PHE A 7 -7.96 -4.06 14.35
N SER A 8 -9.12 -3.75 14.93
CA SER A 8 -10.41 -4.31 14.54
C SER A 8 -10.82 -3.86 13.13
N LYS A 9 -11.80 -4.54 12.53
CA LYS A 9 -12.35 -4.14 11.23
C LYS A 9 -13.02 -2.76 11.34
N GLU A 10 -13.74 -2.53 12.44
CA GLU A 10 -14.47 -1.31 12.75
C GLU A 10 -13.51 -0.13 12.89
N GLN A 11 -12.37 -0.31 13.56
CA GLN A 11 -11.33 0.70 13.67
C GLN A 11 -10.79 1.08 12.28
N ARG A 12 -10.47 0.09 11.43
CA ARG A 12 -9.98 0.35 10.06
C ARG A 12 -11.01 1.05 9.18
N LEU A 13 -12.29 0.67 9.29
CA LEU A 13 -13.38 1.31 8.55
C LEU A 13 -13.60 2.76 9.00
N LYS A 14 -13.61 3.02 10.31
CA LYS A 14 -13.72 4.38 10.85
C LYS A 14 -12.61 5.28 10.30
N MET A 15 -11.38 4.77 10.29
CA MET A 15 -10.25 5.52 9.73
C MET A 15 -10.38 5.71 8.21
N HIS A 16 -10.87 4.71 7.48
CA HIS A 16 -11.13 4.81 6.05
C HIS A 16 -12.14 5.93 5.74
N GLU A 17 -13.25 6.01 6.47
CA GLU A 17 -14.27 7.04 6.26
C GLU A 17 -13.78 8.44 6.61
N ILE A 18 -13.03 8.60 7.72
CA ILE A 18 -12.38 9.89 8.06
C ILE A 18 -11.48 10.32 6.90
N PHE A 19 -10.65 9.41 6.40
CA PHE A 19 -9.70 9.73 5.34
C PHE A 19 -10.39 10.09 4.01
N LYS A 20 -11.48 9.40 3.69
CA LYS A 20 -12.31 9.72 2.53
C LYS A 20 -12.93 11.13 2.64
N ALA A 21 -13.39 11.51 3.83
CA ALA A 21 -13.91 12.85 4.09
C ALA A 21 -12.82 13.93 3.98
N GLU A 22 -11.60 13.66 4.46
CA GLU A 22 -10.45 14.57 4.33
C GLU A 22 -10.05 14.80 2.86
N ILE A 23 -10.11 13.75 2.03
CA ILE A 23 -9.88 13.86 0.58
C ILE A 23 -11.00 14.68 -0.08
N ALA A 24 -12.26 14.39 0.25
CA ALA A 24 -13.41 15.13 -0.30
C ALA A 24 -13.38 16.62 0.08
N ALA A 25 -12.86 16.94 1.27
CA ALA A 25 -12.68 18.30 1.75
C ALA A 25 -11.41 19.00 1.19
N GLY A 26 -10.61 18.32 0.36
CA GLY A 26 -9.39 18.86 -0.23
C GLY A 26 -8.22 19.06 0.76
N ARG A 27 -8.33 18.58 2.00
CA ARG A 27 -7.26 18.65 3.01
C ARG A 27 -6.16 17.63 2.76
N VAL A 28 -6.51 16.54 2.08
CA VAL A 28 -5.57 15.51 1.62
C VAL A 28 -5.76 15.33 0.11
N PRO A 29 -4.68 15.34 -0.69
CA PRO A 29 -4.81 15.10 -2.12
C PRO A 29 -5.32 13.68 -2.43
N PRO A 30 -6.00 13.43 -3.55
CA PRO A 30 -6.34 12.07 -3.96
C PRO A 30 -5.08 11.22 -4.17
N ALA A 31 -5.09 9.95 -3.75
CA ALA A 31 -3.89 9.09 -3.81
C ALA A 31 -3.26 9.00 -5.22
N ASN A 32 -4.08 9.04 -6.27
CA ASN A 32 -3.63 8.96 -7.66
C ASN A 32 -2.95 10.24 -8.18
N THR A 33 -2.92 11.34 -7.42
CA THR A 33 -2.18 12.57 -7.79
C THR A 33 -0.77 12.62 -7.19
N LEU A 34 -0.41 11.65 -6.35
CA LEU A 34 0.90 11.57 -5.71
C LEU A 34 1.69 10.36 -6.24
N PRO A 35 3.03 10.41 -6.29
CA PRO A 35 3.84 9.24 -6.61
C PRO A 35 3.86 8.24 -5.45
N CYS A 36 4.14 6.98 -5.76
CA CYS A 36 4.39 5.94 -4.76
C CYS A 36 5.63 6.28 -3.91
N SER A 37 5.48 6.34 -2.59
CA SER A 37 6.55 6.67 -1.64
C SER A 37 7.64 5.60 -1.54
N ILE A 38 7.45 4.44 -2.15
CA ILE A 38 8.38 3.31 -2.11
C ILE A 38 9.18 3.24 -3.42
N CYS A 39 8.49 3.11 -4.56
CA CYS A 39 9.13 2.87 -5.85
C CYS A 39 9.10 4.06 -6.82
N GLY A 40 8.44 5.16 -6.45
CA GLY A 40 8.30 6.36 -7.28
C GLY A 40 7.27 6.28 -8.40
N GLN A 41 6.57 5.15 -8.59
CA GLN A 41 5.54 5.00 -9.63
C GLN A 41 4.44 6.07 -9.52
N ASP A 42 4.17 6.77 -10.62
CA ASP A 42 3.24 7.91 -10.74
C ASP A 42 2.05 7.64 -11.68
N LYS A 43 1.91 6.41 -12.17
CA LYS A 43 0.80 5.93 -13.01
C LYS A 43 0.09 4.73 -12.39
N GLY A 44 -1.11 4.46 -12.89
CA GLY A 44 -1.95 3.37 -12.41
C GLY A 44 -2.53 3.63 -11.02
N ILE A 45 -3.00 2.55 -10.41
CA ILE A 45 -3.66 2.55 -9.10
C ILE A 45 -2.65 2.84 -8.00
N ARG A 46 -2.97 3.84 -7.16
CA ARG A 46 -2.31 4.12 -5.90
C ARG A 46 -3.32 4.23 -4.78
N HIS A 47 -2.91 3.76 -3.61
CA HIS A 47 -3.70 3.75 -2.39
C HIS A 47 -2.91 4.42 -1.27
N TYR A 48 -3.64 5.00 -0.31
CA TYR A 48 -3.06 5.27 1.00
C TYR A 48 -2.89 3.96 1.76
N HIS A 49 -1.73 3.79 2.37
CA HIS A 49 -1.42 2.67 3.24
C HIS A 49 -0.92 3.20 4.58
N ALA A 50 -1.53 2.76 5.66
CA ALA A 50 -1.03 2.94 7.02
C ALA A 50 -0.73 1.58 7.64
N GLU A 51 0.37 1.57 8.39
CA GLU A 51 0.81 0.44 9.18
C GLU A 51 0.46 0.59 10.66
N ASP A 52 0.20 1.82 11.08
CA ASP A 52 -0.14 2.21 12.45
C ASP A 52 -1.44 3.04 12.44
N TYR A 53 -2.43 2.53 13.17
CA TYR A 53 -3.75 3.14 13.36
C TYR A 53 -4.00 3.52 14.83
N THR A 54 -2.97 3.56 15.67
CA THR A 54 -3.09 3.82 17.12
C THR A 54 -3.62 5.22 17.43
N ASN A 55 -3.25 6.23 16.64
CA ASN A 55 -3.65 7.61 16.85
C ASN A 55 -4.46 8.16 15.66
N PRO A 56 -5.81 8.19 15.75
CA PRO A 56 -6.68 8.73 14.70
C PRO A 56 -6.40 10.18 14.33
N GLU A 57 -6.04 11.02 15.31
CA GLU A 57 -5.80 12.46 15.11
C GLU A 57 -4.49 12.73 14.38
N GLN A 58 -3.53 11.81 14.46
CA GLN A 58 -2.25 11.90 13.75
C GLN A 58 -2.19 10.99 12.51
N HIS A 59 -3.32 10.40 12.12
CA HIS A 59 -3.37 9.39 11.06
C HIS A 59 -2.84 9.88 9.71
N GLN A 60 -3.01 11.17 9.41
CA GLN A 60 -2.45 11.80 8.21
C GLN A 60 -0.91 11.68 8.14
N LYS A 61 -0.23 11.59 9.28
CA LYS A 61 1.22 11.40 9.36
C LYS A 61 1.65 9.93 9.24
N SER A 62 0.76 8.98 9.53
CA SER A 62 1.06 7.55 9.49
C SER A 62 0.72 6.89 8.14
N VAL A 63 -0.04 7.58 7.28
CA VAL A 63 -0.35 7.11 5.93
C VAL A 63 0.73 7.47 4.91
N LYS A 64 0.96 6.58 3.95
CA LYS A 64 1.82 6.82 2.79
C LYS A 64 1.09 6.43 1.52
N VAL A 65 1.30 7.19 0.44
CA VAL A 65 0.80 6.79 -0.88
C VAL A 65 1.70 5.71 -1.45
N VAL A 66 1.12 4.57 -1.79
CA VAL A 66 1.83 3.43 -2.39
C VAL A 66 1.08 2.96 -3.64
N CYS A 67 1.81 2.57 -4.68
CA CYS A 67 1.19 1.95 -5.85
C CYS A 67 0.62 0.57 -5.49
N TRP A 68 -0.35 0.09 -6.27
CA TRP A 68 -1.02 -1.19 -6.04
C TRP A 68 -0.02 -2.33 -5.79
N ARG A 69 1.04 -2.43 -6.62
CA ARG A 69 2.03 -3.51 -6.49
C ARG A 69 2.77 -3.46 -5.16
N CYS A 70 3.33 -2.30 -4.78
CA CYS A 70 3.99 -2.13 -3.49
C CYS A 70 3.03 -2.37 -2.32
N HIS A 71 1.79 -1.88 -2.43
CA HIS A 71 0.76 -2.09 -1.43
C HIS A 71 0.49 -3.59 -1.22
N MET A 72 0.34 -4.34 -2.30
CA MET A 72 0.07 -5.77 -2.22
C MET A 72 1.28 -6.57 -1.72
N MET A 73 2.50 -6.16 -2.05
CA MET A 73 3.71 -6.77 -1.47
C MET A 73 3.77 -6.55 0.06
N ILE A 74 3.40 -5.36 0.55
CA ILE A 74 3.30 -5.12 2.00
C ILE A 74 2.31 -6.08 2.64
N HIS A 75 1.13 -6.27 2.05
CA HIS A 75 0.13 -7.21 2.59
C HIS A 75 0.58 -8.67 2.58
N ASN A 76 1.44 -9.05 1.63
CA ASN A 76 1.96 -10.41 1.52
C ASN A 76 3.25 -10.67 2.30
N ARG A 77 3.83 -9.67 2.98
CA ARG A 77 5.15 -9.80 3.65
C ARG A 77 5.26 -10.91 4.69
N PHE A 78 4.15 -11.30 5.31
CA PHE A 78 4.16 -12.40 6.28
C PHE A 78 3.88 -13.76 5.66
N LYS A 79 3.20 -13.79 4.50
CA LYS A 79 2.88 -15.02 3.78
C LYS A 79 4.02 -15.44 2.83
N HIS A 80 4.68 -14.45 2.21
CA HIS A 80 5.75 -14.64 1.23
C HIS A 80 6.96 -13.74 1.57
N PRO A 81 7.61 -13.93 2.75
CA PRO A 81 8.65 -13.03 3.23
C PRO A 81 9.86 -12.93 2.30
N LEU A 82 10.31 -14.05 1.72
CA LEU A 82 11.45 -14.08 0.79
C LEU A 82 11.14 -13.34 -0.51
N SER A 83 9.99 -13.63 -1.12
CA SER A 83 9.52 -12.95 -2.33
C SER A 83 9.39 -11.43 -2.13
N VAL A 84 8.91 -11.02 -0.96
CA VAL A 84 8.78 -9.60 -0.60
C VAL A 84 10.14 -8.95 -0.37
N ALA A 85 11.06 -9.60 0.33
CA ALA A 85 12.42 -9.11 0.50
C ALA A 85 13.12 -8.95 -0.87
N GLN A 86 13.02 -9.94 -1.74
CA GLN A 86 13.58 -9.91 -3.09
C GLN A 86 13.00 -8.78 -3.93
N TYR A 87 11.68 -8.57 -3.87
CA TYR A 87 11.03 -7.45 -4.56
C TYR A 87 11.56 -6.10 -4.09
N PHE A 88 11.66 -5.88 -2.77
CA PHE A 88 12.17 -4.63 -2.23
C PHE A 88 13.66 -4.42 -2.57
N LEU A 89 14.45 -5.50 -2.56
CA LEU A 89 15.85 -5.44 -2.98
C LEU A 89 15.98 -5.01 -4.44
N ASN A 90 15.16 -5.60 -5.32
CA ASN A 90 15.13 -5.27 -6.74
C ASN A 90 14.83 -3.78 -7.00
N ILE A 91 13.86 -3.18 -6.29
CA ILE A 91 13.46 -1.79 -6.55
C ILE A 91 14.36 -0.75 -5.88
N HIS A 92 14.87 -1.04 -4.68
CA HIS A 92 15.65 -0.08 -3.89
C HIS A 92 17.14 -0.12 -4.20
N PHE A 93 17.72 -1.32 -4.33
CA PHE A 93 19.16 -1.46 -4.52
C PHE A 93 19.55 -1.70 -5.98
N LEU A 94 18.71 -2.42 -6.74
CA LEU A 94 18.99 -2.71 -8.15
C LEU A 94 18.28 -1.76 -9.13
N GLY A 95 17.53 -0.77 -8.61
CA GLY A 95 16.88 0.25 -9.43
C GLY A 95 15.79 -0.27 -10.37
N LYS A 96 15.34 -1.53 -10.23
CA LYS A 96 14.30 -2.09 -11.11
C LYS A 96 13.00 -1.30 -10.98
N ARG A 97 12.29 -1.16 -12.08
CA ARG A 97 10.96 -0.55 -12.15
C ARG A 97 10.02 -1.51 -12.85
N TYR A 98 8.83 -1.68 -12.29
CA TYR A 98 7.80 -2.55 -12.82
C TYR A 98 6.65 -1.74 -13.41
N ALA A 99 5.97 -2.30 -14.41
CA ALA A 99 4.86 -1.65 -15.08
C ALA A 99 3.73 -1.28 -14.08
N PRO A 100 3.08 -0.12 -14.27
CA PRO A 100 1.93 0.29 -13.47
C PRO A 100 0.77 -0.70 -13.62
N VAL A 101 -0.02 -0.84 -12.57
CA VAL A 101 -1.20 -1.70 -12.53
C VAL A 101 -2.44 -0.84 -12.57
N PHE A 102 -3.34 -1.11 -13.52
CA PHE A 102 -4.57 -0.34 -13.75
C PHE A 102 -5.84 -1.07 -13.28
N ARG A 103 -5.72 -2.34 -12.90
CA ARG A 103 -6.83 -3.17 -12.43
C ARG A 103 -6.55 -3.72 -11.04
N PRO A 104 -7.47 -3.57 -10.07
CA PRO A 104 -7.23 -3.94 -8.68
C PRO A 104 -7.14 -5.46 -8.45
N ASP A 105 -7.64 -6.26 -9.40
CA ASP A 105 -7.71 -7.72 -9.41
C ASP A 105 -6.61 -8.38 -10.26
N ASP A 106 -5.58 -7.62 -10.68
CA ASP A 106 -4.47 -8.13 -11.50
C ASP A 106 -3.47 -8.95 -10.67
N TRP A 107 -3.94 -10.00 -10.01
CA TRP A 107 -3.14 -10.86 -9.13
C TRP A 107 -2.00 -11.56 -9.86
N LYS A 108 -2.18 -11.89 -11.15
CA LYS A 108 -1.10 -12.41 -12.02
C LYS A 108 0.12 -11.49 -12.02
N THR A 109 -0.11 -10.18 -12.00
CA THR A 109 0.96 -9.19 -11.93
C THR A 109 1.69 -9.21 -10.57
N LEU A 110 1.03 -9.58 -9.48
CA LEU A 110 1.70 -9.77 -8.19
C LEU A 110 2.43 -11.10 -8.12
N GLU A 111 1.77 -12.17 -8.57
CA GLU A 111 2.25 -13.56 -8.51
C GLU A 111 3.58 -13.77 -9.22
N GLN A 112 3.90 -12.97 -10.25
CA GLN A 112 5.23 -13.00 -10.89
C GLN A 112 6.40 -12.71 -9.94
N HIS A 113 6.14 -12.17 -8.74
CA HIS A 113 7.16 -11.95 -7.73
C HIS A 113 7.30 -13.09 -6.74
N PHE A 114 6.33 -14.00 -6.69
CA PHE A 114 6.36 -15.12 -5.78
C PHE A 114 7.35 -16.15 -6.29
N THR A 115 8.32 -16.44 -5.44
CA THR A 115 9.26 -17.52 -5.63
C THR A 115 8.57 -18.80 -5.21
N GLU A 116 8.78 -19.88 -5.96
CA GLU A 116 8.47 -21.21 -5.46
C GLU A 116 9.49 -21.50 -4.34
N ASP A 117 8.98 -21.80 -3.15
CA ASP A 117 9.80 -22.25 -2.02
C ASP A 117 10.19 -23.73 -2.21
#